data_AF-A0A7S0Z897-F1
#
_entry.id   AF-A0A7S0Z897-F1
#
_cell.length_a   1.000
_cell.length_b   1.000
_cell.length_c   1.000
_cell.angle_alpha   90.00
_cell.angle_beta   90.00
_cell.angle_gamma   90.00
#
_symmetry.space_group_name_H-M   'P 1'
#
loop_
_entity.id
_entity.type
_entity.pdbx_description
1 polymer ?
#
loop_
_entity_poly.entity_id
_entity_poly.type
_entity_poly.pdbx_seq_one_letter_code
_entity_poly.pdbx_strand_id
1 'polypeptide(L)'
;VNARAPTGVELAVVVPMDGFHYPLATLDAWPDPALARARRGAPFTFDAAAFVRCIQDLKRNGHGDVPTFDHALHDPVDGGCRVRREHAVVLVEGNYVLLPEDPWDVLVRERTYNETWFVDTSVDEAMRRVEARHVSVGRSVVEAKARADGNDRMNAELVVDTCRDVADVLIPCVDMMM
;
A
#
# COMPACT_ATOMS: atom_id res chain seq x y z
N VAL A 1 17.30 -1.21 -8.12
CA VAL A 1 18.35 -0.27 -7.70
C VAL A 1 18.11 0.03 -6.23
N ASN A 2 18.94 -0.47 -5.32
CA ASN A 2 18.83 -0.12 -3.90
C ASN A 2 19.72 1.10 -3.67
N ALA A 3 19.12 2.27 -3.45
CA ALA A 3 19.85 3.48 -3.12
C ALA A 3 20.57 3.27 -1.76
N ARG A 4 21.89 3.33 -1.76
CA ARG A 4 22.68 3.41 -0.52
C ARG A 4 23.10 4.87 -0.35
N ALA A 5 22.59 5.54 0.68
CA ALA A 5 23.05 6.87 1.04
C ALA A 5 24.54 6.83 1.42
N PRO A 6 25.38 7.81 1.04
CA PRO A 6 26.83 7.76 1.23
C PRO A 6 27.32 7.90 2.69
N THR A 7 26.43 7.87 3.68
CA THR A 7 26.75 8.13 5.08
C THR A 7 25.81 7.32 5.96
N GLY A 8 26.26 6.86 7.14
CA GLY A 8 25.46 6.08 8.10
C GLY A 8 24.25 6.81 8.72
N VAL A 9 23.74 7.84 8.05
CA VAL A 9 22.46 8.49 8.32
C VAL A 9 21.47 7.92 7.32
N GLU A 10 20.47 7.22 7.84
CA GLU A 10 19.30 6.81 7.08
C GLU A 10 18.56 8.08 6.65
N LEU A 11 18.65 8.45 5.37
CA LEU A 11 18.09 9.70 4.85
C LEU A 11 16.59 9.60 4.59
N ALA A 12 16.13 8.39 4.25
CA ALA A 12 14.77 8.12 3.83
C ALA A 12 14.21 6.94 4.62
N VAL A 13 12.92 7.00 4.91
CA VAL A 13 12.17 5.91 5.53
C VAL A 13 10.92 5.60 4.70
N VAL A 14 10.57 4.33 4.60
CA VAL A 14 9.35 3.88 3.94
C VAL A 14 8.24 3.72 4.97
N VAL A 15 7.07 4.26 4.66
CA VAL A 15 5.85 4.15 5.44
C VAL A 15 4.83 3.35 4.62
N PRO A 16 4.68 2.05 4.89
CA PRO A 16 3.75 1.21 4.15
C PRO A 16 2.31 1.40 4.65
N MET A 17 1.37 1.53 3.72
CA MET A 17 -0.07 1.52 3.99
C MET A 17 -0.55 0.19 4.60
N ASP A 18 0.17 -0.90 4.36
CA ASP A 18 -0.20 -2.26 4.79
C ASP A 18 -0.36 -2.39 6.32
N GLY A 19 0.33 -1.57 7.11
CA GLY A 19 0.16 -1.55 8.57
C GLY A 19 -1.22 -1.08 9.03
N PHE A 20 -2.04 -0.54 8.13
CA PHE A 20 -3.39 -0.05 8.41
C PHE A 20 -4.48 -1.02 7.97
N HIS A 21 -4.14 -2.26 7.60
CA HIS A 21 -5.17 -3.30 7.48
C HIS A 21 -5.93 -3.43 8.80
N TYR A 22 -7.24 -3.64 8.73
CA TYR A 22 -7.94 -4.14 9.91
C TYR A 22 -7.39 -5.52 10.30
N PRO A 23 -7.19 -5.78 11.61
CA PRO A 23 -6.84 -7.12 12.09
C PRO A 23 -7.86 -8.16 11.64
N LEU A 24 -7.42 -9.40 11.41
CA LEU A 24 -8.32 -10.50 11.04
C LEU A 24 -9.48 -10.67 12.02
N ALA A 25 -9.20 -10.56 13.31
CA ALA A 25 -10.22 -10.64 14.36
C ALA A 25 -11.30 -9.55 14.23
N THR A 26 -10.94 -8.37 13.73
CA THR A 26 -11.89 -7.29 13.43
C THR A 26 -12.76 -7.64 12.22
N LEU A 27 -12.14 -8.12 11.14
CA LEU A 27 -12.86 -8.56 9.93
C LEU A 27 -13.83 -9.72 10.24
N ASP A 28 -13.44 -10.62 11.14
CA ASP A 28 -14.26 -11.75 11.58
C ASP A 28 -15.53 -11.36 12.35
N ALA A 29 -15.53 -10.17 12.94
CA ALA A 29 -16.66 -9.65 13.71
C ALA A 29 -17.63 -8.83 12.86
N TRP A 30 -17.38 -8.63 11.57
CA TRP A 30 -18.24 -7.85 10.67
C TRP A 30 -19.54 -8.59 10.29
N PRO A 31 -20.54 -7.88 9.74
CA PRO A 31 -21.80 -8.50 9.33
C PRO A 31 -21.64 -9.62 8.28
N ASP A 32 -20.64 -9.51 7.40
CA ASP A 32 -20.28 -10.55 6.43
C ASP A 32 -18.76 -10.84 6.47
N PRO A 33 -18.30 -11.70 7.40
CA PRO A 33 -16.90 -12.06 7.54
C PRO A 33 -16.33 -12.79 6.32
N ALA A 34 -17.18 -13.54 5.60
CA ALA A 34 -16.77 -14.29 4.42
C ALA A 34 -16.38 -13.33 3.29
N LEU A 35 -17.21 -12.31 3.04
CA LEU A 35 -16.89 -11.25 2.10
C LEU A 35 -15.66 -10.46 2.54
N ALA A 36 -15.56 -10.09 3.82
CA ALA A 36 -14.43 -9.35 4.36
C ALA A 36 -13.09 -10.08 4.15
N ARG A 37 -13.07 -11.39 4.39
CA ARG A 37 -11.89 -12.24 4.13
C ARG A 37 -11.60 -12.41 2.65
N ALA A 38 -12.62 -12.64 1.83
CA ALA A 38 -12.48 -12.80 0.39
C ALA A 38 -11.96 -11.52 -0.28
N ARG A 39 -12.33 -10.36 0.25
CA ARG A 39 -11.94 -9.04 -0.24
C ARG A 39 -10.81 -8.38 0.54
N ARG A 40 -10.10 -9.11 1.41
CA ARG A 40 -8.97 -8.53 2.16
C ARG A 40 -7.94 -7.95 1.20
N GLY A 41 -7.54 -6.71 1.46
CA GLY A 41 -6.71 -5.90 0.56
C GLY A 41 -7.52 -4.92 -0.30
N ALA A 42 -8.86 -4.98 -0.31
CA ALA A 42 -9.72 -3.94 -0.88
C ALA A 42 -9.77 -2.69 0.03
N PRO A 43 -10.11 -1.48 -0.49
CA PRO A 43 -10.03 -0.24 0.28
C PRO A 43 -10.74 -0.28 1.63
N PHE A 44 -11.95 -0.85 1.68
CA PHE A 44 -12.75 -0.93 2.92
C PHE A 44 -12.16 -1.84 4.00
N THR A 45 -11.14 -2.65 3.68
CA THR A 45 -10.48 -3.56 4.63
C THR A 45 -9.29 -2.90 5.35
N PHE A 46 -9.09 -1.60 5.14
CA PHE A 46 -8.11 -0.77 5.84
C PHE A 46 -8.79 0.26 6.74
N ASP A 47 -8.15 0.60 7.85
CA ASP A 47 -8.48 1.79 8.63
C ASP A 47 -7.92 3.04 7.95
N ALA A 48 -8.60 3.47 6.87
CA ALA A 48 -8.23 4.63 6.08
C ALA A 48 -8.15 5.92 6.92
N ALA A 49 -9.04 6.06 7.90
CA ALA A 49 -9.05 7.22 8.79
C ALA A 49 -7.82 7.25 9.71
N ALA A 50 -7.38 6.09 10.23
CA ALA A 50 -6.13 6.00 10.99
C ALA A 50 -4.91 6.28 10.12
N PHE A 51 -4.89 5.80 8.88
CA PHE A 51 -3.83 6.11 7.92
C PHE A 51 -3.71 7.61 7.68
N VAL A 52 -4.81 8.29 7.33
CA VAL A 52 -4.84 9.73 7.07
C VAL A 52 -4.33 10.53 8.27
N ARG A 53 -4.84 10.23 9.47
CA ARG A 53 -4.38 10.89 10.71
C ARG A 53 -2.88 10.68 10.93
N CYS A 54 -2.39 9.46 10.73
CA CYS A 54 -0.97 9.15 10.89
C CYS A 54 -0.10 9.99 9.95
N ILE A 55 -0.43 10.05 8.66
CA ILE A 55 0.36 10.82 7.67
C ILE A 55 0.31 12.34 7.97
N GLN A 56 -0.86 12.88 8.34
CA GLN A 56 -0.98 14.28 8.77
C GLN A 56 -0.15 14.59 10.02
N ASP A 57 -0.13 13.66 10.99
CA ASP A 57 0.66 13.79 12.21
C ASP A 57 2.17 13.73 11.92
N LEU A 58 2.60 12.84 11.03
CA LEU A 58 3.99 12.78 10.57
C LEU A 58 4.40 14.09 9.90
N LYS A 59 3.55 14.63 9.00
CA LYS A 59 3.80 15.91 8.32
C LYS A 59 3.94 17.07 9.31
N ARG A 60 3.10 17.09 10.35
CA ARG A 60 3.06 18.15 11.37
C ARG A 60 4.22 18.05 12.36
N ASN A 61 4.55 16.84 12.80
CA ASN A 61 5.48 16.61 13.91
C ASN A 61 6.92 16.28 13.45
N GLY A 62 7.10 15.84 12.20
CA GLY A 62 8.36 15.38 11.64
C GLY A 62 8.88 14.06 12.20
N HIS A 63 8.08 13.35 13.00
CA HIS A 63 8.40 12.06 13.59
C HIS A 63 7.13 11.37 14.11
N GLY A 64 7.18 10.06 14.30
CA GLY A 64 6.07 9.27 14.82
C GLY A 64 6.30 7.78 14.68
N ASP A 65 5.50 7.01 15.41
CA ASP A 65 5.39 5.56 15.23
C ASP A 65 4.31 5.26 14.20
N VAL A 66 4.59 4.31 13.32
CA VAL A 66 3.69 3.87 12.27
C VAL A 66 3.52 2.36 12.39
N PRO A 67 2.29 1.84 12.33
CA PRO A 67 2.08 0.40 12.29
C PRO A 67 2.68 -0.18 11.00
N THR A 68 3.06 -1.45 11.06
CA THR A 68 3.52 -2.22 9.89
C THR A 68 2.71 -3.49 9.76
N PHE A 69 2.96 -4.29 8.73
CA PHE A 69 2.27 -5.55 8.52
C PHE A 69 3.25 -6.72 8.65
N ASP A 70 2.92 -7.69 9.50
CA ASP A 70 3.70 -8.92 9.60
C ASP A 70 3.12 -9.95 8.62
N HIS A 71 3.89 -10.25 7.57
CA HIS A 71 3.48 -11.22 6.55
C HIS A 71 3.44 -12.68 7.04
N ALA A 72 4.08 -13.02 8.16
CA ALA A 72 3.99 -14.34 8.77
C ALA A 72 2.73 -14.47 9.64
N LEU A 73 2.37 -13.41 10.36
CA LEU A 73 1.12 -13.36 11.13
C LEU A 73 -0.10 -13.03 10.26
N HIS A 74 0.12 -12.46 9.08
CA HIS A 74 -0.90 -11.87 8.24
C HIS A 74 -1.75 -10.83 8.98
N ASP A 75 -1.15 -10.02 9.85
CA ASP A 75 -1.86 -9.00 10.64
C ASP A 75 -0.98 -7.76 10.91
N PRO A 76 -1.60 -6.59 11.18
CA PRO A 76 -0.88 -5.37 11.51
C PRO A 76 -0.17 -5.49 12.87
N VAL A 77 0.97 -4.82 13.00
CA VAL A 77 1.79 -4.72 14.20
C VAL A 77 2.06 -3.25 14.51
N ASP A 78 1.66 -2.83 15.72
CA ASP A 78 1.86 -1.46 16.19
C ASP A 78 3.34 -1.10 16.30
N GLY A 79 3.69 0.13 15.91
CA GLY A 79 5.04 0.69 16.10
C GLY A 79 6.16 -0.02 15.34
N GLY A 80 5.84 -0.80 14.31
CA GLY A 80 6.85 -1.53 13.54
C GLY A 80 7.74 -0.66 12.63
N CYS A 81 7.38 0.62 12.42
CA CYS A 81 8.20 1.61 11.72
C CYS A 81 8.27 2.91 12.53
N ARG A 82 9.49 3.44 12.72
CA ARG A 82 9.73 4.71 13.42
C ARG A 82 10.22 5.76 12.44
N VAL A 83 9.42 6.79 12.21
CA VAL A 83 9.87 8.00 11.52
C VAL A 83 10.53 8.92 12.54
N ARG A 84 11.76 9.36 12.26
CA ARG A 84 12.54 10.29 13.09
C ARG A 84 12.76 11.60 12.34
N ARG A 85 13.10 12.66 13.07
CA ARG A 85 13.32 14.00 12.50
C ARG A 85 14.54 14.07 11.58
N GLU A 86 15.43 13.10 11.69
CA GLU A 86 16.63 13.01 10.84
C GLU A 86 16.31 12.45 9.44
N HIS A 87 15.16 11.79 9.24
CA HIS A 87 14.72 11.36 7.93
C HIS A 87 14.30 12.60 7.12
N ALA A 88 15.06 12.90 6.07
CA ALA A 88 14.75 14.00 5.15
C ALA A 88 13.61 13.64 4.18
N VAL A 89 13.39 12.34 3.93
CA VAL A 89 12.36 11.84 3.02
C VAL A 89 11.53 10.76 3.72
N VAL A 90 10.20 10.89 3.64
CA VAL A 90 9.25 9.84 4.03
C VAL A 90 8.55 9.39 2.77
N LEU A 91 8.84 8.17 2.32
CA LEU A 91 8.17 7.56 1.18
C LEU A 91 6.94 6.80 1.68
N VAL A 92 5.77 7.37 1.47
CA VAL A 92 4.50 6.70 1.77
C VAL A 92 4.11 5.85 0.58
N GLU A 93 3.96 4.54 0.78
CA GLU A 93 3.61 3.61 -0.30
C GLU A 93 2.32 2.84 -0.02
N GLY A 94 1.59 2.50 -1.07
CA GLY A 94 0.39 1.68 -0.99
C GLY A 94 -0.53 1.88 -2.20
N ASN A 95 -1.45 0.95 -2.38
CA ASN A 95 -2.37 0.95 -3.53
C ASN A 95 -3.36 2.13 -3.51
N TYR A 96 -3.78 2.58 -2.33
CA TYR A 96 -4.89 3.55 -2.17
C TYR A 96 -4.44 4.92 -1.67
N VAL A 97 -3.13 5.17 -1.62
CA VAL A 97 -2.58 6.45 -1.11
C VAL A 97 -2.97 7.66 -1.97
N LEU A 98 -3.42 7.42 -3.21
CA LEU A 98 -3.96 8.42 -4.14
C LEU A 98 -5.43 8.15 -4.54
N LEU A 99 -6.15 7.28 -3.81
CA LEU A 99 -7.55 6.96 -4.13
C LEU A 99 -8.42 8.22 -3.96
N PRO A 100 -9.17 8.68 -4.99
CA PRO A 100 -9.96 9.91 -4.93
C PRO A 100 -11.32 9.68 -4.25
N GLU A 101 -11.32 9.03 -3.09
CA GLU A 101 -12.50 8.76 -2.27
C GLU A 101 -12.22 9.10 -0.81
N ASP A 102 -13.23 9.57 -0.08
CA ASP A 102 -13.09 9.83 1.36
C ASP A 102 -12.84 8.51 2.12
N PRO A 103 -11.92 8.48 3.11
CA PRO A 103 -11.08 9.60 3.57
C PRO A 103 -9.71 9.67 2.89
N TRP A 104 -9.40 8.81 1.92
CA TRP A 104 -8.08 8.73 1.27
C TRP A 104 -7.70 10.04 0.56
N ASP A 105 -8.66 10.64 -0.15
CA ASP A 105 -8.48 11.86 -0.94
C ASP A 105 -8.03 13.08 -0.12
N VAL A 106 -8.29 13.07 1.20
CA VAL A 106 -7.94 14.14 2.14
C VAL A 106 -6.46 14.50 2.04
N LEU A 107 -5.56 13.50 1.93
CA LEU A 107 -4.12 13.74 1.91
C LEU A 107 -3.66 14.50 0.66
N VAL A 108 -4.31 14.24 -0.48
CA VAL A 108 -4.08 14.95 -1.74
C VAL A 108 -4.73 16.33 -1.69
N ARG A 109 -6.02 16.40 -1.32
CA ARG A 109 -6.81 17.64 -1.26
C ARG A 109 -6.18 18.69 -0.34
N GLU A 110 -5.61 18.26 0.78
CA GLU A 110 -4.95 19.14 1.76
C GLU A 110 -3.46 19.37 1.48
N ARG A 111 -2.92 18.82 0.37
CA ARG A 111 -1.50 18.91 0.01
C ARG A 111 -0.58 18.42 1.14
N THR A 112 -0.97 17.33 1.78
CA THR A 112 -0.14 16.69 2.80
C THR A 112 1.10 16.08 2.16
N TYR A 113 0.92 15.44 0.99
CA TYR A 113 2.01 15.00 0.13
C TYR A 113 2.71 16.20 -0.52
N ASN A 114 4.05 16.12 -0.57
CA ASN A 114 4.86 17.09 -1.30
C ASN A 114 4.90 16.80 -2.81
N GLU A 115 4.87 15.53 -3.17
CA GLU A 115 4.92 15.01 -4.53
C GLU A 115 4.27 13.61 -4.51
N THR A 116 3.58 13.24 -5.59
CA THR A 116 2.81 11.99 -5.68
C THR A 116 3.17 11.23 -6.94
N TRP A 117 3.48 9.94 -6.80
CA TRP A 117 3.99 9.10 -7.89
C TRP A 117 3.07 7.92 -8.13
N PHE A 118 2.82 7.58 -9.39
CA PHE A 118 2.08 6.39 -9.80
C PHE A 118 2.96 5.46 -10.62
N VAL A 119 3.02 4.19 -10.25
CA VAL A 119 3.75 3.16 -11.03
C VAL A 119 2.83 2.67 -12.16
N ASP A 120 3.07 3.18 -13.36
CA ASP A 120 2.22 2.99 -14.54
C ASP A 120 2.48 1.62 -15.19
N THR A 121 1.85 0.60 -14.61
CA THR A 121 1.87 -0.79 -15.08
C THR A 121 0.48 -1.21 -15.52
N SER A 122 0.35 -1.85 -16.69
CA SER A 122 -0.93 -2.42 -17.11
C SER A 122 -1.45 -3.44 -16.09
N VAL A 123 -2.76 -3.51 -15.89
CA VAL A 123 -3.39 -4.49 -14.98
C VAL A 123 -2.96 -5.92 -15.34
N ASP A 124 -2.87 -6.26 -16.63
CA ASP A 124 -2.49 -7.60 -17.07
C ASP A 124 -1.03 -7.95 -16.73
N GLU A 125 -0.09 -7.02 -16.87
CA GLU A 125 1.30 -7.21 -16.41
C GLU A 125 1.36 -7.33 -14.88
N ALA A 126 0.62 -6.49 -14.16
CA ALA A 126 0.54 -6.58 -12.71
C ALA A 126 0.00 -7.93 -12.25
N MET A 127 -1.07 -8.44 -12.88
CA MET A 127 -1.65 -9.74 -12.54
C MET A 127 -0.73 -10.90 -12.89
N ARG A 128 0.01 -10.83 -14.00
CA ARG A 128 1.06 -11.81 -14.32
C ARG A 128 2.10 -11.90 -13.20
N ARG A 129 2.58 -10.75 -12.69
CA ARG A 129 3.56 -10.69 -11.59
C ARG A 129 2.97 -11.15 -10.26
N VAL A 130 1.71 -10.80 -9.97
CA VAL A 130 0.99 -11.21 -8.76
C VAL A 130 0.76 -12.72 -8.74
N GLU A 131 0.34 -13.32 -9.85
CA GLU A 131 0.19 -14.77 -9.99
C GLU A 131 1.53 -15.48 -9.74
N ALA A 132 2.60 -15.02 -10.40
CA ALA A 132 3.95 -15.56 -10.19
C ALA A 132 4.41 -15.45 -8.72
N ARG A 133 4.12 -14.32 -8.07
CA ARG A 133 4.40 -14.12 -6.64
C ARG A 133 3.62 -15.11 -5.78
N HIS A 134 2.32 -15.29 -6.01
CA HIS A 134 1.49 -16.25 -5.27
C HIS A 134 2.06 -17.67 -5.36
N VAL A 135 2.52 -18.09 -6.54
CA VAL A 135 3.19 -19.39 -6.73
C VAL A 135 4.50 -19.45 -5.95
N SER A 136 5.33 -18.39 -6.02
CA SER A 136 6.62 -18.34 -5.32
C SER A 136 6.52 -18.46 -3.79
N VAL A 137 5.39 -18.02 -3.21
CA VAL A 137 5.10 -18.16 -1.77
C VAL A 137 4.35 -19.45 -1.42
N GLY A 138 4.28 -20.40 -2.36
CA GLY A 138 3.83 -21.79 -2.12
C GLY A 138 2.37 -22.08 -2.45
N ARG A 139 1.62 -21.16 -3.08
CA ARG A 139 0.26 -21.46 -3.56
C ARG A 139 0.29 -22.33 -4.82
N SER A 140 -0.76 -23.12 -5.03
CA SER A 140 -0.92 -23.82 -6.31
C SER A 140 -1.17 -22.83 -7.45
N VAL A 141 -0.81 -23.20 -8.68
CA VAL A 141 -1.05 -22.37 -9.88
C VAL A 141 -2.53 -22.01 -10.02
N VAL A 142 -3.44 -22.96 -9.75
CA VAL A 142 -4.88 -22.74 -9.86
C VAL A 142 -5.36 -21.71 -8.83
N GLU A 143 -4.92 -21.81 -7.57
CA GLU A 143 -5.28 -20.85 -6.53
C GLU A 143 -4.65 -19.47 -6.77
N ALA A 144 -3.39 -19.44 -7.23
CA ALA A 144 -2.69 -18.20 -7.57
C ALA A 144 -3.43 -17.44 -8.67
N LYS A 145 -3.82 -18.15 -9.73
CA LYS A 145 -4.60 -17.59 -10.84
C LYS A 145 -5.98 -17.11 -10.39
N ALA A 146 -6.70 -17.91 -9.62
CA ALA A 146 -8.02 -17.53 -9.11
C ALA A 146 -7.98 -16.28 -8.21
N ARG A 147 -6.91 -16.11 -7.41
CA ARG A 147 -6.70 -14.90 -6.61
C ARG A 147 -6.35 -13.69 -7.47
N ALA A 148 -5.42 -13.86 -8.41
CA ALA A 148 -5.01 -12.83 -9.34
C ALA A 148 -6.21 -12.32 -10.16
N ASP A 149 -6.95 -13.22 -10.82
CA ASP A 149 -8.10 -12.89 -11.66
C ASP A 149 -9.33 -12.39 -10.87
N GLY A 150 -9.34 -12.60 -9.55
CA GLY A 150 -10.42 -12.19 -8.65
C GLY A 150 -10.13 -10.87 -7.94
N ASN A 151 -9.87 -10.97 -6.63
CA ASN A 151 -9.74 -9.81 -5.75
C ASN A 151 -8.56 -8.89 -6.14
N ASP A 152 -7.42 -9.46 -6.52
CA ASP A 152 -6.23 -8.66 -6.83
C ASP A 152 -6.46 -7.82 -8.10
N ARG A 153 -7.06 -8.41 -9.14
CA ARG A 153 -7.44 -7.70 -10.38
C ARG A 153 -8.45 -6.59 -10.12
N MET A 154 -9.53 -6.88 -9.38
CA MET A 154 -10.56 -5.88 -9.08
C MET A 154 -9.98 -4.67 -8.35
N ASN A 155 -9.04 -4.90 -7.42
CA ASN A 155 -8.37 -3.82 -6.72
C ASN A 155 -7.40 -3.06 -7.63
N ALA A 156 -6.68 -3.76 -8.51
CA ALA A 156 -5.77 -3.13 -9.47
C ALA A 156 -6.50 -2.28 -10.51
N GLU A 157 -7.64 -2.75 -11.03
CA GLU A 157 -8.50 -2.00 -11.96
C GLU A 157 -8.98 -0.69 -11.32
N LEU A 158 -9.49 -0.75 -10.08
CA LEU A 158 -9.85 0.45 -9.32
C LEU A 158 -8.69 1.45 -9.27
N VAL A 159 -7.49 0.99 -8.86
CA VAL A 159 -6.31 1.86 -8.71
C VAL A 159 -5.89 2.48 -10.03
N VAL A 160 -5.83 1.70 -11.12
CA VAL A 160 -5.46 2.20 -12.44
C VAL A 160 -6.47 3.21 -12.96
N ASP A 161 -7.77 2.92 -12.78
CA ASP A 161 -8.85 3.75 -13.31
C ASP A 161 -9.00 5.07 -12.55
N THR A 162 -8.71 5.09 -11.24
CA THR A 162 -8.99 6.26 -10.39
C THR A 162 -7.78 7.02 -9.90
N CYS A 163 -6.63 6.37 -9.71
CA CYS A 163 -5.47 6.99 -9.06
C CYS A 163 -4.43 7.54 -10.05
N ARG A 164 -4.40 7.03 -11.28
CA ARG A 164 -3.35 7.34 -12.26
C ARG A 164 -3.24 8.83 -12.56
N ASP A 165 -4.38 9.47 -12.84
CA ASP A 165 -4.42 10.89 -13.22
C ASP A 165 -4.37 11.85 -12.01
N VAL A 166 -4.32 11.30 -10.79
CA VAL A 166 -4.14 12.07 -9.55
C VAL A 166 -2.66 12.36 -9.27
N ALA A 167 -1.75 11.52 -9.78
CA ALA A 167 -0.32 11.63 -9.50
C ALA A 167 0.37 12.78 -10.25
N ASP A 168 1.34 13.41 -9.59
CA ASP A 168 2.22 14.41 -10.20
C ASP A 168 3.17 13.78 -11.23
N VAL A 169 3.59 12.53 -10.98
CA VAL A 169 4.58 11.81 -11.80
C VAL A 169 4.11 10.39 -12.10
N LEU A 170 4.19 10.01 -13.38
CA LEU A 170 4.00 8.64 -13.84
C LEU A 170 5.36 7.96 -14.01
N ILE A 171 5.56 6.84 -13.32
CA ILE A 171 6.76 6.01 -13.41
C ILE A 171 6.43 4.84 -14.35
N PRO A 172 6.94 4.83 -15.59
CA PRO A 172 6.62 3.77 -16.53
C PRO A 172 7.16 2.43 -16.05
N CYS A 173 6.35 1.38 -16.19
CA CYS A 173 6.86 0.03 -16.06
C CYS A 173 7.87 -0.26 -17.18
N VAL A 174 9.10 -0.59 -16.80
CA VAL A 174 10.10 -1.10 -17.75
C VAL A 174 10.07 -2.62 -17.73
N ASP A 175 9.81 -3.22 -18.90
CA ASP A 175 10.06 -4.64 -19.07
C ASP A 175 11.57 -4.85 -19.09
N MET A 176 12.10 -5.45 -18.03
CA MET A 176 13.45 -6.03 -18.08
C MET A 176 13.39 -7.29 -18.94
N MET A 177 13.25 -7.13 -20.26
CA MET A 177 13.63 -8.19 -21.20
C MET A 177 15.14 -8.42 -21.02
N MET A 178 15.48 -9.47 -20.28
CA MET A 178 16.79 -10.13 -20.32
C MET A 178 16.63 -11.49 -20.96
#